data_AF-A0A2Z2KQB3-F1
#
_entry.id   AF-A0A2Z2KQB3-F1
#
_cell.length_a   1.000
_cell.length_b   1.000
_cell.length_c   1.000
_cell.angle_alpha   90.00
_cell.angle_beta   90.00
_cell.angle_gamma   90.00
#
_symmetry.space_group_name_H-M   'P 1'
#
loop_
_entity.id
_entity.type
_entity.pdbx_description
1 polymer ?
#
loop_
_entity_poly.entity_id
_entity_poly.type
_entity_poly.pdbx_seq_one_letter_code
_entity_poly.pdbx_strand_id
1 'polypeptide(L)'
;MKKNILILAVLVGLISIGYLAFLLTTNENTSNSTKIIEQNIVKLKNENSTAKFADITPFVWDKAFIIKDPFLDEEALDRIVGVKCNLDRLETDIKRRIIFVNEGEFVFDYIYDIREFMYKYDGTTELTKNSSIIVENGTNKIMVLRIEQ
;
A
#
# COMPACT_ATOMS: atom_id res chain seq x y z
N MET A 1 -42.41 24.30 13.72
CA MET A 1 -41.99 23.58 12.49
C MET A 1 -40.75 24.18 11.81
N LYS A 2 -40.74 25.47 11.41
CA LYS A 2 -39.61 26.06 10.64
C LYS A 2 -38.23 25.95 11.32
N LYS A 3 -38.13 26.09 12.65
CA LYS A 3 -36.86 25.95 13.40
C LYS A 3 -36.28 24.53 13.37
N ASN A 4 -37.12 23.49 13.42
CA ASN A 4 -36.66 22.10 13.42
C ASN A 4 -36.14 21.67 12.05
N ILE A 5 -36.73 22.22 10.97
CA ILE A 5 -36.28 21.98 9.59
C ILE A 5 -34.92 22.65 9.34
N LEU A 6 -34.70 23.85 9.89
CA LEU A 6 -33.43 24.57 9.77
C LEU A 6 -32.28 23.84 10.48
N ILE A 7 -32.54 23.30 11.68
CA ILE A 7 -31.55 22.52 12.45
C ILE A 7 -31.20 21.22 11.71
N LEU A 8 -32.20 20.54 11.14
CA LEU A 8 -31.98 19.31 10.38
C LEU A 8 -31.16 19.57 9.11
N ALA A 9 -31.42 20.67 8.40
CA ALA A 9 -30.67 21.04 7.20
C ALA A 9 -29.18 21.36 7.52
N VAL A 10 -28.91 22.01 8.65
CA VAL A 10 -27.53 22.30 9.11
C VAL A 10 -26.80 21.00 9.48
N LEU A 11 -27.47 20.07 10.16
CA LEU A 11 -26.89 18.76 10.51
C LEU A 11 -26.55 17.92 9.27
N VAL A 12 -27.46 17.83 8.30
CA VAL A 12 -27.20 17.10 7.04
C VAL A 12 -26.08 17.75 6.25
N GLY A 13 -26.02 19.10 6.22
CA GLY A 13 -24.93 19.83 5.57
C GLY A 13 -23.56 19.52 6.19
N LEU A 14 -23.47 19.53 7.52
CA LEU A 14 -22.22 19.23 8.24
C LEU A 14 -21.75 17.78 8.03
N ILE A 15 -22.67 16.81 8.02
CA ILE A 15 -22.33 15.40 7.76
C ILE A 15 -21.81 15.23 6.32
N SER A 16 -22.45 15.91 5.36
CA SER A 16 -22.05 15.86 3.94
C SER A 16 -20.65 16.44 3.72
N ILE A 17 -20.33 17.56 4.39
CA ILE A 17 -19.00 18.19 4.32
C ILE A 17 -17.94 17.31 4.99
N GLY A 18 -18.24 16.71 6.15
CA GLY A 18 -17.34 15.78 6.83
C GLY A 18 -17.03 14.54 5.98
N TYR A 19 -18.05 13.98 5.33
CA TYR A 19 -17.90 12.84 4.42
C TYR A 19 -17.07 13.19 3.18
N LEU A 20 -17.28 14.37 2.59
CA LEU A 20 -16.52 14.82 1.42
C LEU A 20 -15.06 15.11 1.77
N ALA A 21 -14.79 15.71 2.94
CA ALA A 21 -13.43 15.94 3.44
C ALA A 21 -12.69 14.63 3.73
N PHE A 22 -13.38 13.64 4.30
CA PHE A 22 -12.87 12.29 4.52
C PHE A 22 -12.48 11.60 3.20
N LEU A 23 -13.36 11.66 2.18
CA LEU A 23 -13.08 11.08 0.85
C LEU A 23 -11.88 11.74 0.15
N LEU A 24 -11.74 13.07 0.26
CA LEU A 24 -10.62 13.80 -0.35
C LEU A 24 -9.28 13.47 0.32
N THR A 25 -9.25 13.34 1.66
CA THR A 25 -8.03 12.93 2.36
C THR A 25 -7.64 11.49 2.02
N THR A 26 -8.59 10.56 1.89
CA THR A 26 -8.27 9.17 1.54
C THR A 26 -7.74 8.99 0.12
N ASN A 27 -8.26 9.75 -0.86
CA ASN A 27 -7.82 9.63 -2.26
C ASN A 27 -6.48 10.32 -2.55
N GLU A 28 -6.19 11.46 -1.91
CA GLU A 28 -4.86 12.08 -2.03
C GLU A 28 -3.79 11.24 -1.31
N ASN A 29 -4.13 10.59 -0.19
CA ASN A 29 -3.19 9.80 0.59
C ASN A 29 -2.69 8.53 -0.13
N THR A 30 -3.51 7.87 -0.96
CA THR A 30 -3.10 6.63 -1.63
C THR A 30 -2.07 6.87 -2.73
N SER A 31 -2.34 7.83 -3.64
CA SER A 31 -1.37 8.21 -4.68
C SER A 31 -0.08 8.79 -4.08
N ASN A 32 -0.18 9.51 -2.97
CA ASN A 32 0.98 10.09 -2.29
C ASN A 32 1.84 8.99 -1.63
N SER A 33 1.22 7.98 -1.02
CA SER A 33 1.94 6.90 -0.33
C SER A 33 2.77 6.04 -1.29
N THR A 34 2.22 5.66 -2.45
CA THR A 34 2.97 4.96 -3.51
C THR A 34 4.20 5.75 -3.92
N LYS A 35 4.04 7.05 -4.21
CA LYS A 35 5.15 7.92 -4.63
C LYS A 35 6.22 8.03 -3.54
N ILE A 36 5.83 8.14 -2.27
CA ILE A 36 6.79 8.22 -1.16
C ILE A 36 7.59 6.91 -1.03
N ILE A 37 6.93 5.75 -1.14
CA ILE A 37 7.61 4.44 -1.13
C ILE A 37 8.66 4.39 -2.26
N GLU A 38 8.27 4.73 -3.48
CA GLU A 38 9.15 4.71 -4.66
C GLU A 38 10.32 5.68 -4.51
N GLN A 39 10.07 6.91 -4.03
CA GLN A 39 11.11 7.90 -3.75
C GLN A 39 12.11 7.40 -2.70
N ASN A 40 11.61 6.78 -1.64
CA ASN A 40 12.46 6.22 -0.59
C ASN A 40 13.32 5.07 -1.13
N ILE A 41 12.77 4.17 -1.96
CA ILE A 41 13.54 3.11 -2.61
C ILE A 41 14.64 3.69 -3.52
N VAL A 42 14.33 4.72 -4.31
CA VAL A 42 15.31 5.41 -5.15
C VAL A 42 16.41 6.06 -4.30
N LYS A 43 16.04 6.64 -3.15
CA LYS A 43 17.01 7.20 -2.21
C LYS A 43 17.96 6.14 -1.65
N LEU A 44 17.44 4.96 -1.25
CA LEU A 44 18.27 3.84 -0.80
C LEU A 44 19.29 3.41 -1.85
N LYS A 45 18.86 3.35 -3.12
CA LYS A 45 19.77 3.06 -4.25
C LYS A 45 20.90 4.10 -4.34
N ASN A 46 20.57 5.38 -4.25
CA ASN A 46 21.56 6.47 -4.38
C ASN A 46 22.55 6.51 -3.21
N GLU A 47 22.09 6.13 -2.02
CA GLU A 47 22.91 6.08 -0.81
C GLU A 47 23.64 4.75 -0.62
N ASN A 48 23.37 3.76 -1.49
CA ASN A 48 23.86 2.37 -1.37
C ASN A 48 23.64 1.79 0.04
N SER A 49 22.44 2.04 0.59
CA SER A 49 22.09 1.74 1.97
C SER A 49 21.06 0.61 2.06
N THR A 50 21.07 -0.05 3.22
CA THR A 50 20.01 -0.98 3.65
C THR A 50 19.10 -0.22 4.59
N ALA A 51 17.79 -0.43 4.49
CA ALA A 51 16.82 0.14 5.43
C ALA A 51 15.79 -0.88 5.86
N LYS A 52 15.09 -0.61 6.96
CA LYS A 52 13.91 -1.39 7.31
C LYS A 52 12.79 -1.08 6.34
N PHE A 53 11.93 -2.06 6.07
CA PHE A 53 10.76 -1.87 5.23
C PHE A 53 9.82 -0.80 5.82
N ALA A 54 9.78 -0.69 7.15
CA ALA A 54 9.04 0.36 7.86
C ALA A 54 9.60 1.77 7.59
N ASP A 55 10.89 1.92 7.30
CA ASP A 55 11.53 3.22 7.07
C ASP A 55 11.17 3.81 5.70
N ILE A 56 10.73 2.97 4.76
CA ILE A 56 10.35 3.40 3.41
C ILE A 56 8.85 3.66 3.24
N THR A 57 8.03 3.30 4.22
CA THR A 57 6.56 3.44 4.17
C THR A 57 6.06 4.63 5.00
N PRO A 58 5.18 5.51 4.47
CA PRO A 58 4.71 6.71 5.18
C PRO A 58 3.49 6.47 6.09
N PHE A 59 3.22 5.23 6.48
CA PHE A 59 2.03 4.85 7.26
C PHE A 59 2.36 3.74 8.26
N VAL A 60 1.46 3.53 9.22
CA VAL A 60 1.62 2.50 10.25
C VAL A 60 1.04 1.17 9.77
N TRP A 61 1.84 0.11 9.85
CA TRP A 61 1.48 -1.26 9.46
C TRP A 61 2.28 -2.26 10.30
N ASP A 62 1.73 -3.42 10.65
CA ASP A 62 2.42 -4.47 11.40
C ASP A 62 2.84 -5.66 10.53
N LYS A 63 2.05 -5.96 9.50
CA LYS A 63 2.28 -7.03 8.53
C LYS A 63 2.14 -6.51 7.11
N ALA A 64 2.94 -7.06 6.20
CA ALA A 64 2.75 -6.84 4.78
C ALA A 64 2.90 -8.15 3.98
N PHE A 65 2.19 -8.28 2.87
CA PHE A 65 2.18 -9.50 2.07
C PHE A 65 2.56 -9.17 0.64
N ILE A 66 3.70 -9.70 0.17
CA ILE A 66 4.07 -9.57 -1.25
C ILE A 66 3.34 -10.63 -2.05
N ILE A 67 2.44 -10.20 -2.93
CA ILE A 67 1.58 -11.09 -3.73
C ILE A 67 2.20 -11.31 -5.11
N LYS A 68 2.58 -12.56 -5.37
CA LYS A 68 3.25 -12.95 -6.62
C LYS A 68 2.31 -13.10 -7.81
N ASP A 69 1.08 -13.52 -7.59
CA ASP A 69 0.10 -13.73 -8.66
C ASP A 69 -0.81 -12.49 -8.79
N PRO A 70 -0.74 -11.74 -9.90
CA PRO A 70 -1.56 -10.55 -10.10
C PRO A 70 -3.04 -10.85 -10.32
N PHE A 71 -3.38 -12.09 -10.68
CA PHE A 71 -4.73 -12.46 -11.11
C PHE A 71 -5.59 -13.07 -10.01
N LEU A 72 -5.09 -13.09 -8.76
CA LEU A 72 -5.87 -13.52 -7.61
C LEU A 72 -7.12 -12.66 -7.45
N ASP A 73 -8.24 -13.33 -7.18
CA ASP A 73 -9.50 -12.68 -6.85
C ASP A 73 -9.53 -12.17 -5.40
N GLU A 74 -10.55 -11.37 -5.10
CA GLU A 74 -10.75 -10.76 -3.78
C GLU A 74 -10.76 -11.83 -2.66
N GLU A 75 -11.48 -12.94 -2.84
CA GLU A 75 -11.56 -14.00 -1.84
C GLU A 75 -10.22 -14.71 -1.59
N ALA A 76 -9.39 -14.89 -2.61
CA ALA A 76 -8.05 -15.43 -2.45
C ALA A 76 -7.13 -14.45 -1.70
N LEU A 77 -7.21 -13.16 -2.03
CA LEU A 77 -6.43 -12.12 -1.34
C LEU A 77 -6.81 -12.03 0.13
N ASP A 78 -8.11 -11.97 0.44
CA ASP A 78 -8.61 -11.92 1.81
C ASP A 78 -8.17 -13.13 2.63
N ARG A 79 -8.12 -14.33 2.01
CA ARG A 79 -7.63 -15.55 2.67
C ARG A 79 -6.12 -15.53 2.93
N ILE A 80 -5.33 -14.99 2.01
CA ILE A 80 -3.87 -14.88 2.16
C ILE A 80 -3.53 -13.90 3.29
N VAL A 81 -4.17 -12.74 3.26
CA VAL A 81 -3.89 -11.63 4.18
C VAL A 81 -4.55 -11.86 5.55
N GLY A 82 -5.65 -12.60 5.58
CA GLY A 82 -6.41 -12.90 6.80
C GLY A 82 -7.38 -11.79 7.23
N VAL A 83 -7.59 -10.78 6.38
CA VAL A 83 -8.49 -9.64 6.62
C VAL A 83 -9.21 -9.27 5.31
N LYS A 84 -10.38 -8.64 5.42
CA LYS A 84 -11.09 -8.14 4.23
C LYS A 84 -10.38 -6.93 3.65
N CYS A 85 -9.93 -7.04 2.41
CA CYS A 85 -9.23 -5.99 1.68
C CYS A 85 -10.12 -5.29 0.64
N ASN A 86 -11.15 -5.99 0.11
CA ASN A 86 -12.01 -5.53 -0.99
C ASN A 86 -11.20 -5.04 -2.21
N LEU A 87 -10.16 -5.78 -2.59
CA LEU A 87 -9.26 -5.42 -3.69
C LEU A 87 -9.60 -6.20 -4.95
N ASP A 88 -9.76 -5.49 -6.06
CA ASP A 88 -9.90 -6.10 -7.37
C ASP A 88 -8.61 -6.80 -7.80
N ARG A 89 -8.76 -7.82 -8.65
CA ARG A 89 -7.65 -8.45 -9.37
C ARG A 89 -6.90 -7.41 -10.21
N LEU A 90 -5.59 -7.61 -10.40
CA LEU A 90 -4.84 -6.78 -11.33
C LEU A 90 -5.09 -7.26 -12.77
N GLU A 91 -5.15 -6.31 -13.69
CA GLU A 91 -5.46 -6.59 -15.10
C GLU A 91 -4.24 -7.02 -15.93
N THR A 92 -3.03 -6.93 -15.37
CA THR A 92 -1.78 -7.13 -16.11
C THR A 92 -0.78 -8.02 -15.39
N ASP A 93 -0.03 -8.79 -16.18
CA ASP A 93 1.04 -9.69 -15.75
C ASP A 93 2.33 -8.96 -15.33
N ILE A 94 2.45 -7.67 -15.65
CA ILE A 94 3.58 -6.81 -15.30
C ILE A 94 3.38 -6.07 -13.97
N LYS A 95 2.16 -6.06 -13.41
CA LYS A 95 1.90 -5.42 -12.11
C LYS A 95 1.97 -6.45 -11.01
N ARG A 96 2.45 -6.05 -9.84
CA ARG A 96 2.39 -6.83 -8.61
C ARG A 96 1.92 -5.93 -7.48
N ARG A 97 1.56 -6.53 -6.35
CA ARG A 97 1.12 -5.78 -5.18
C ARG A 97 1.76 -6.22 -3.88
N ILE A 98 1.90 -5.28 -2.97
CA ILE A 98 2.19 -5.51 -1.56
C ILE A 98 1.00 -4.99 -0.76
N ILE A 99 0.36 -5.87 0.00
CA ILE A 99 -0.79 -5.54 0.83
C ILE A 99 -0.32 -5.30 2.26
N PHE A 100 -0.63 -4.14 2.83
CA PHE A 100 -0.26 -3.77 4.19
C PHE A 100 -1.46 -3.86 5.12
N VAL A 101 -1.22 -4.39 6.32
CA VAL A 101 -2.19 -4.58 7.40
C VAL A 101 -1.66 -3.92 8.67
N ASN A 102 -2.56 -3.44 9.52
CA ASN A 102 -2.26 -3.01 10.87
C ASN A 102 -3.33 -3.54 11.82
N GLU A 103 -2.94 -4.31 12.84
CA GLU A 103 -3.85 -4.74 13.92
C GLU A 103 -5.12 -5.47 13.40
N GLY A 104 -4.99 -6.21 12.29
CA GLY A 104 -6.10 -6.95 11.69
C GLY A 104 -6.97 -6.14 10.74
N GLU A 105 -6.54 -4.94 10.35
CA GLU A 105 -7.24 -4.09 9.37
C GLU A 105 -6.38 -3.85 8.12
N PHE A 106 -7.01 -3.86 6.94
CA PHE A 106 -6.37 -3.46 5.70
C PHE A 106 -5.98 -1.98 5.73
N VAL A 107 -4.74 -1.67 5.39
CA VAL A 107 -4.19 -0.30 5.43
C VAL A 107 -3.93 0.24 4.04
N PHE A 108 -3.22 -0.53 3.20
CA PHE A 108 -2.74 -0.01 1.93
C PHE A 108 -2.47 -1.11 0.89
N ASP A 109 -2.80 -0.84 -0.37
CA ASP A 109 -2.45 -1.66 -1.54
C ASP A 109 -1.37 -0.93 -2.35
N TYR A 110 -0.12 -1.37 -2.23
CA TYR A 110 0.97 -0.85 -3.04
C TYR A 110 1.11 -1.68 -4.31
N ILE A 111 0.58 -1.17 -5.42
CA ILE A 111 0.72 -1.78 -6.74
C ILE A 111 1.96 -1.18 -7.44
N TYR A 112 2.85 -2.03 -7.94
CA TYR A 112 4.08 -1.63 -8.62
C TYR A 112 4.28 -2.37 -9.95
N ASP A 113 5.06 -1.79 -10.87
CA ASP A 113 5.46 -2.41 -12.13
C ASP A 113 6.77 -3.19 -11.97
N ILE A 114 6.77 -4.49 -12.29
CA ILE A 114 7.95 -5.36 -12.16
C ILE A 114 9.11 -4.95 -13.08
N ARG A 115 8.83 -4.14 -14.11
CA ARG A 115 9.83 -3.58 -15.01
C ARG A 115 10.57 -2.39 -14.37
N GLU A 116 10.05 -1.83 -13.28
CA GLU A 116 10.68 -0.75 -12.54
C GLU A 116 11.23 -1.25 -11.20
N PHE A 117 10.46 -2.08 -10.49
CA PHE A 117 10.79 -2.61 -9.17
C PHE A 117 10.60 -4.13 -9.13
N MET A 118 11.70 -4.87 -9.03
CA MET A 118 11.67 -6.32 -8.90
C MET A 118 12.07 -6.74 -7.49
N TYR A 119 11.08 -7.12 -6.69
CA TYR A 119 11.28 -7.70 -5.37
C TYR A 119 11.68 -9.18 -5.52
N LYS A 120 12.84 -9.54 -4.98
CA LYS A 120 13.30 -10.93 -4.86
C LYS A 120 12.87 -11.48 -3.51
N TYR A 121 11.93 -12.42 -3.56
CA TYR A 121 11.37 -13.14 -2.43
C TYR A 121 10.91 -14.52 -2.90
N ASP A 122 10.80 -15.47 -1.96
CA ASP A 122 10.35 -16.82 -2.24
C ASP A 122 8.84 -16.95 -1.96
N GLY A 123 8.07 -17.25 -3.00
CA GLY A 123 6.64 -17.58 -2.86
C GLY A 123 5.76 -16.37 -2.55
N THR A 124 4.91 -16.48 -1.51
CA THR A 124 4.22 -15.35 -0.87
C THR A 124 4.90 -15.17 0.48
N THR A 125 5.34 -13.95 0.79
CA THR A 125 6.13 -13.68 2.01
C THR A 125 5.41 -12.67 2.89
N GLU A 126 5.18 -13.03 4.16
CA GLU A 126 4.76 -12.10 5.21
C GLU A 126 5.97 -11.30 5.68
N LEU A 127 5.90 -9.98 5.59
CA LEU A 127 6.89 -9.04 6.08
C LEU A 127 6.46 -8.49 7.42
N THR A 128 7.43 -8.17 8.26
CA THR A 128 7.20 -7.43 9.50
C THR A 128 7.96 -6.11 9.43
N LYS A 129 7.72 -5.23 10.40
CA LYS A 129 8.50 -3.97 10.56
C LYS A 129 10.01 -4.19 10.62
N ASN A 130 10.46 -5.37 11.03
CA ASN A 130 11.88 -5.71 11.15
C ASN A 130 12.51 -6.21 9.85
N SER A 131 11.69 -6.57 8.85
CA SER A 131 12.17 -6.95 7.53
C SER A 131 12.95 -5.80 6.90
N SER A 132 14.06 -6.12 6.25
CA SER A 132 14.99 -5.14 5.66
C SER A 132 14.94 -5.24 4.14
N ILE A 133 15.10 -4.10 3.48
CA ILE A 133 15.17 -4.00 2.03
C ILE A 133 16.59 -3.59 1.63
N ILE A 134 17.14 -4.34 0.69
CA ILE A 134 18.48 -4.13 0.14
C ILE A 134 18.35 -3.96 -1.37
N VAL A 135 18.93 -2.88 -1.90
CA VAL A 135 19.02 -2.66 -3.34
C VAL A 135 20.27 -3.36 -3.87
N GLU A 136 20.12 -4.51 -4.54
CA GLU A 136 21.25 -5.40 -4.92
C GLU A 136 22.07 -4.95 -6.14
N ASN A 137 21.72 -3.81 -6.75
CA ASN A 137 22.00 -3.40 -8.14
C ASN A 137 20.96 -3.89 -9.14
N GLY A 138 20.30 -2.90 -9.72
CA GLY A 138 19.46 -3.03 -10.89
C GLY A 138 20.23 -2.93 -12.20
N THR A 139 19.53 -3.14 -13.33
CA THR A 139 19.98 -2.53 -14.59
C THR A 139 19.71 -1.03 -14.55
N ASN A 140 20.14 -0.24 -15.55
CA ASN A 140 19.73 1.17 -15.67
C ASN A 140 18.20 1.36 -15.73
N LYS A 141 17.42 0.28 -15.94
CA LYS A 141 15.96 0.31 -16.11
C LYS A 141 15.16 -0.34 -14.97
N ILE A 142 15.71 -1.34 -14.28
CA ILE A 142 14.97 -2.13 -13.27
C ILE A 142 15.72 -2.09 -11.95
N MET A 143 15.08 -1.71 -10.84
CA MET A 143 15.62 -1.82 -9.49
C MET A 143 15.34 -3.20 -8.90
N VAL A 144 16.40 -3.89 -8.47
CA VAL A 144 16.29 -5.21 -7.83
C VAL A 144 16.35 -5.03 -6.31
N LEU A 145 15.32 -5.52 -5.63
CA LEU A 145 15.11 -5.33 -4.20
C LEU A 145 15.12 -6.71 -3.54
N ARG A 146 16.16 -7.02 -2.76
CA ARG A 146 16.16 -8.21 -1.90
C ARG A 146 15.52 -7.87 -0.57
N ILE A 147 14.66 -8.78 -0.10
CA ILE A 147 14.08 -8.70 1.23
C ILE A 147 14.79 -9.68 2.15
N GLU A 148 15.20 -9.21 3.33
CA GLU A 148 15.73 -10.04 4.42
C GLU A 148 14.78 -9.93 5.62
N GLN A 149 14.42 -11.08 6.22
CA GLN A 149 13.55 -11.13 7.40
C GLN A 149 14.37 -11.06 8.69
#